data_AF-A0A177CKS8-F1
#
_entry.id   AF-A0A177CKS8-F1
#
_cell.length_a   1.000
_cell.length_b   1.000
_cell.length_c   1.000
_cell.angle_alpha   90.00
_cell.angle_beta   90.00
_cell.angle_gamma   90.00
#
_symmetry.space_group_name_H-M   'P 1'
#
loop_
_entity.id
_entity.type
_entity.pdbx_description
1 polymer ?
#
loop_
_entity_poly.entity_id
_entity_poly.type
_entity_poly.pdbx_seq_one_letter_code
_entity_poly.pdbx_strand_id
1 'polypeptide(L)'
;MATSDDVHMGDAATSKPINANDYTDLLQTPHTDAFAFSETEQFALQLYDQLRELELEKSLLEAHVKDVSDVSALSDDVLHEHLMAAEREAMEAKAKFEIRNKVSQNVLIMDPVLKAVHGGQHHTVEKRLLPLISENDAVSMVHGLLTTKLANTQRILSAAERGNIATNKENRNQSRTVLELAEEAKAQSIEDIGNLSLREQVGKAEANVKESRKRTAIIKGILSAMIVGSGINWAADEELRELVMDDEEAG
;
A
#
# COMPACT_ATOMS: atom_id res chain seq x y z
N MET A 1 -50.94 -29.33 -36.87
CA MET A 1 -50.38 -29.78 -35.58
C MET A 1 -49.10 -29.01 -35.39
N ALA A 2 -49.08 -28.13 -34.39
CA ALA A 2 -47.94 -27.29 -34.05
C ALA A 2 -46.97 -28.08 -33.16
N THR A 3 -45.68 -27.90 -33.38
CA THR A 3 -44.64 -28.15 -32.37
C THR A 3 -43.75 -26.92 -32.35
N SER A 4 -44.08 -26.03 -31.42
CA SER A 4 -43.24 -24.93 -30.96
C SER A 4 -42.11 -25.51 -30.12
N ASP A 5 -40.87 -25.22 -30.49
CA ASP A 5 -39.77 -24.99 -29.55
C ASP A 5 -38.65 -24.31 -30.35
N ASP A 6 -38.92 -23.07 -30.71
CA ASP A 6 -37.95 -22.15 -31.27
C ASP A 6 -37.32 -21.42 -30.06
N VAL A 7 -36.14 -21.87 -29.65
CA VAL A 7 -35.39 -21.25 -28.54
C VAL A 7 -34.88 -19.90 -29.04
N HIS A 8 -35.69 -18.88 -28.80
CA HIS A 8 -35.38 -17.49 -29.02
C HIS A 8 -34.18 -17.13 -28.11
N MET A 9 -32.98 -17.09 -28.68
CA MET A 9 -31.82 -16.43 -28.05
C MET A 9 -32.16 -14.94 -28.00
N GLY A 10 -32.75 -14.52 -26.88
CA GLY A 10 -33.12 -13.14 -26.61
C GLY A 10 -31.87 -12.28 -26.57
N ASP A 11 -31.63 -11.55 -27.64
CA ASP A 11 -30.74 -10.39 -27.70
C ASP A 11 -31.36 -9.29 -26.83
N ALA A 12 -31.04 -9.32 -25.53
CA ALA A 12 -31.41 -8.28 -24.58
C ALA A 12 -30.14 -7.52 -24.16
N ALA A 13 -29.42 -6.96 -25.13
CA ALA A 13 -28.49 -5.88 -24.89
C ALA A 13 -29.29 -4.60 -24.53
N THR A 14 -29.84 -4.54 -23.31
CA THR A 14 -30.27 -3.27 -22.72
C THR A 14 -29.02 -2.44 -22.44
N SER A 15 -28.71 -1.53 -23.36
CA SER A 15 -27.67 -0.52 -23.21
C SER A 15 -28.04 0.43 -22.06
N LYS A 16 -27.62 0.10 -20.84
CA LYS A 16 -27.60 1.03 -19.71
C LYS A 16 -26.55 2.12 -20.00
N PRO A 17 -26.77 3.38 -19.58
CA PRO A 17 -25.82 4.46 -19.78
C PRO A 17 -24.51 4.12 -19.04
N ILE A 18 -23.43 3.97 -19.82
CA ILE A 18 -22.09 3.67 -19.32
C ILE A 18 -21.62 4.85 -18.48
N ASN A 19 -21.70 4.71 -17.16
CA ASN A 19 -21.06 5.63 -16.23
C ASN A 19 -19.57 5.28 -16.21
N ALA A 20 -18.68 6.22 -16.53
CA ALA A 20 -17.24 5.96 -16.66
C ALA A 20 -16.54 5.49 -15.36
N ASN A 21 -17.27 5.50 -14.24
CA ASN A 21 -16.80 5.05 -12.92
C ASN A 21 -17.60 3.84 -12.37
N ASP A 22 -18.58 3.32 -13.12
CA ASP A 22 -19.38 2.19 -12.67
C ASP A 22 -18.82 0.89 -13.25
N TYR A 23 -17.93 0.26 -12.48
CA TYR A 23 -17.31 -1.02 -12.83
C TYR A 23 -18.14 -2.21 -12.31
N THR A 24 -19.30 -1.97 -11.70
CA THR A 24 -20.09 -3.02 -11.03
C THR A 24 -20.57 -4.10 -12.01
N ASP A 25 -20.85 -3.74 -13.27
CA ASP A 25 -21.22 -4.68 -14.33
C ASP A 25 -20.04 -5.55 -14.80
N LEU A 26 -18.80 -5.06 -14.70
CA LEU A 26 -17.58 -5.81 -15.02
C LEU A 26 -17.12 -6.72 -13.87
N LEU A 27 -17.64 -6.49 -12.67
CA LEU A 27 -17.37 -7.28 -11.46
C LEU A 27 -18.47 -8.31 -11.18
N GLN A 28 -19.56 -8.30 -11.94
CA GLN A 28 -20.44 -9.46 -11.98
C GLN A 28 -19.60 -10.59 -12.57
N THR A 29 -19.41 -11.67 -11.82
CA THR A 29 -18.69 -12.89 -12.21
C THR A 29 -19.69 -14.01 -12.55
N PRO A 30 -20.64 -13.79 -13.49
CA PRO A 30 -21.65 -14.79 -13.81
C PRO A 30 -21.03 -16.10 -14.28
N HIS A 31 -19.82 -16.08 -14.87
CA HIS A 31 -19.17 -17.29 -15.38
C HIS A 31 -18.35 -18.01 -14.31
N THR A 32 -17.76 -17.31 -13.35
CA THR A 32 -17.05 -17.96 -12.23
C THR A 32 -18.01 -18.79 -11.36
N ASP A 33 -19.23 -18.29 -11.11
CA ASP A 33 -20.25 -19.03 -10.34
C ASP A 33 -20.99 -20.08 -11.17
N ALA A 34 -21.06 -19.93 -12.51
CA ALA A 34 -21.69 -20.88 -13.41
C ALA A 34 -20.74 -21.96 -13.97
N PHE A 35 -19.42 -21.82 -13.79
CA PHE A 35 -18.46 -22.79 -14.29
C PHE A 35 -18.40 -24.01 -13.36
N ALA A 36 -19.18 -25.04 -13.71
CA ALA A 36 -19.14 -26.31 -13.03
C ALA A 36 -18.04 -27.23 -13.61
N PHE A 37 -17.10 -27.62 -12.75
CA PHE A 37 -16.21 -28.75 -13.03
C PHE A 37 -17.01 -30.05 -13.01
N SER A 38 -16.63 -31.01 -13.86
CA SER A 38 -17.09 -32.38 -13.70
C SER A 38 -16.52 -32.99 -12.41
N GLU A 39 -17.20 -34.00 -11.86
CA GLU A 39 -16.74 -34.70 -10.64
C GLU A 39 -15.30 -35.23 -10.80
N THR A 40 -14.95 -35.70 -12.00
CA THR A 40 -13.61 -36.18 -12.32
C THR A 40 -12.58 -35.06 -12.35
N GLU A 41 -12.92 -33.89 -12.89
CA GLU A 41 -12.03 -32.73 -12.90
C GLU A 41 -11.82 -32.20 -11.47
N GLN A 42 -12.89 -32.14 -10.68
CA GLN A 42 -12.82 -31.72 -9.28
C GLN A 42 -11.96 -32.68 -8.45
N PHE A 43 -12.14 -33.99 -8.64
CA PHE A 43 -11.31 -34.99 -7.97
C PHE A 43 -9.83 -34.90 -8.40
N ALA A 44 -9.55 -34.66 -9.68
CA ALA A 44 -8.19 -34.47 -10.17
C ALA A 44 -7.52 -33.24 -9.55
N LEU A 45 -8.25 -32.14 -9.38
CA LEU A 45 -7.75 -30.94 -8.69
C LEU A 45 -7.47 -31.20 -7.21
N GLN A 46 -8.37 -31.89 -6.52
CA GLN A 46 -8.14 -32.29 -5.12
C GLN A 46 -6.90 -33.17 -4.97
N LEU A 47 -6.69 -34.13 -5.89
CA LEU A 47 -5.52 -34.99 -5.88
C LEU A 47 -4.23 -34.19 -6.16
N TYR A 48 -4.29 -33.18 -7.02
CA TYR A 48 -3.18 -32.26 -7.26
C TYR A 48 -2.82 -31.47 -6.00
N ASP A 49 -3.81 -30.92 -5.30
CA ASP A 49 -3.60 -30.17 -4.06
C ASP A 49 -2.98 -31.05 -2.97
N GLN A 50 -3.51 -32.27 -2.80
CA GLN A 50 -2.95 -33.27 -1.89
C GLN A 50 -1.51 -33.65 -2.26
N LEU A 51 -1.21 -33.81 -3.55
CA LEU A 51 0.15 -34.12 -4.00
C LEU A 51 1.11 -32.97 -3.67
N ARG A 52 0.67 -31.72 -3.82
CA ARG A 52 1.48 -30.54 -3.44
C ARG A 52 1.72 -30.44 -1.95
N GLU A 53 0.72 -30.75 -1.15
CA GLU A 53 0.85 -30.81 0.30
C GLU A 53 1.87 -31.90 0.72
N LEU A 54 1.76 -33.11 0.17
CA LEU A 54 2.70 -34.20 0.45
C LEU A 54 4.13 -33.90 -0.02
N GLU A 55 4.30 -33.24 -1.17
CA GLU A 55 5.61 -32.78 -1.63
C GLU A 55 6.24 -31.77 -0.66
N LEU A 56 5.41 -30.87 -0.10
CA LEU A 56 5.83 -29.90 0.91
C LEU A 56 6.23 -30.62 2.21
N GLU A 57 5.39 -31.52 2.72
CA GLU A 57 5.69 -32.31 3.93
C GLU A 57 6.99 -33.09 3.77
N LYS A 58 7.19 -33.75 2.63
CA LYS A 58 8.43 -34.46 2.31
C LYS A 58 9.63 -33.51 2.33
N SER A 59 9.51 -32.33 1.73
CA SER A 59 10.59 -31.34 1.71
C SER A 59 10.96 -30.84 3.11
N LEU A 60 9.97 -30.67 4.00
CA LEU A 60 10.19 -30.29 5.40
C LEU A 60 10.89 -31.40 6.18
N LEU A 61 10.49 -32.66 5.99
CA LEU A 61 11.14 -33.81 6.61
C LEU A 61 12.59 -33.95 6.14
N GLU A 62 12.86 -33.78 4.84
CA GLU A 62 14.21 -33.80 4.30
C GLU A 62 15.09 -32.66 4.85
N ALA A 63 14.50 -31.48 5.07
CA ALA A 63 15.20 -30.36 5.69
C ALA A 63 15.53 -30.66 7.17
N HIS A 64 14.57 -31.20 7.92
CA HIS A 64 14.77 -31.55 9.33
C HIS A 64 15.85 -32.62 9.53
N VAL A 65 15.95 -33.59 8.62
CA VAL A 65 17.00 -34.63 8.66
C VAL A 65 18.39 -34.06 8.37
N LYS A 66 18.51 -32.99 7.57
CA LYS A 66 19.79 -32.35 7.24
C LYS A 66 20.30 -31.40 8.32
N ASP A 67 19.40 -30.83 9.12
CA ASP A 67 19.71 -29.82 10.14
C ASP A 67 20.27 -30.42 11.46
N VAL A 68 20.34 -31.75 11.58
CA VAL A 68 20.92 -32.45 12.76
C VAL A 68 22.45 -32.49 12.74
N SER A 69 23.09 -31.46 12.19
CA SER A 69 24.55 -31.33 12.19
C SER A 69 25.00 -30.80 13.55
N ASP A 70 25.96 -31.47 14.21
CA ASP A 70 26.48 -31.09 15.53
C ASP A 70 27.23 -29.73 15.47
N VAL A 71 26.49 -28.63 15.60
CA VAL A 71 27.03 -27.26 15.59
C VAL A 71 27.73 -26.90 16.92
N SER A 72 27.62 -27.78 17.92
CA SER A 72 28.03 -27.52 19.31
C SER A 72 29.56 -27.50 19.54
N ALA A 73 30.36 -27.80 18.52
CA ALA A 73 31.82 -27.89 18.59
C ALA A 73 32.57 -26.71 17.93
N LEU A 74 31.86 -25.72 17.36
CA LEU A 74 32.45 -24.60 16.62
C LEU A 74 32.66 -23.38 17.53
N SER A 75 33.73 -22.61 17.29
CA SER A 75 33.93 -21.30 17.93
C SER A 75 32.95 -20.26 17.38
N ASP A 76 32.58 -19.28 18.21
CA ASP A 76 31.53 -18.28 17.92
C ASP A 76 31.75 -17.48 16.61
N ASP A 77 32.99 -17.11 16.29
CA ASP A 77 33.32 -16.39 15.04
C ASP A 77 33.12 -17.26 13.79
N VAL A 78 33.49 -18.54 13.88
CA VAL A 78 33.33 -19.54 12.80
C VAL A 78 31.86 -19.89 12.64
N LEU A 79 31.11 -19.95 13.76
CA LEU A 79 29.67 -20.13 13.76
C LEU A 79 28.96 -18.97 13.05
N HIS A 80 29.37 -17.72 13.31
CA HIS A 80 28.80 -16.54 12.67
C HIS A 80 29.04 -16.52 11.15
N GLU A 81 30.25 -16.84 10.71
CA GLU A 81 30.57 -16.93 9.27
C GLU A 81 29.77 -18.06 8.58
N HIS A 82 29.65 -19.23 9.22
CA HIS A 82 28.83 -20.33 8.70
C HIS A 82 27.34 -19.99 8.68
N LEU A 83 26.83 -19.25 9.67
CA LEU A 83 25.43 -18.80 9.70
C LEU A 83 25.15 -17.83 8.54
N MET A 84 26.03 -16.84 8.33
CA MET A 84 25.89 -15.90 7.21
C MET A 84 25.96 -16.60 5.85
N ALA A 85 26.83 -17.60 5.70
CA ALA A 85 26.91 -18.41 4.49
C ALA A 85 25.65 -19.27 4.29
N ALA A 86 25.17 -19.93 5.34
CA ALA A 86 23.97 -20.76 5.30
C ALA A 86 22.69 -19.94 5.04
N GLU A 87 22.57 -18.75 5.64
CA GLU A 87 21.44 -17.84 5.40
C GLU A 87 21.43 -17.39 3.94
N ARG A 88 22.60 -17.03 3.39
CA ARG A 88 22.73 -16.67 1.97
C ARG A 88 22.37 -17.83 1.07
N GLU A 89 22.85 -19.04 1.34
CA GLU A 89 22.53 -20.24 0.58
C GLU A 89 21.04 -20.59 0.66
N ALA A 90 20.43 -20.47 1.84
CA ALA A 90 19.00 -20.68 2.05
C ALA A 90 18.16 -19.65 1.29
N MET A 91 18.57 -18.36 1.31
CA MET A 91 17.92 -17.31 0.52
C MET A 91 18.02 -17.58 -0.98
N GLU A 92 19.19 -18.00 -1.48
CA GLU A 92 19.39 -18.34 -2.89
C GLU A 92 18.55 -19.56 -3.29
N ALA A 93 18.54 -20.61 -2.47
CA ALA A 93 17.73 -21.79 -2.68
C ALA A 93 16.23 -21.47 -2.70
N LYS A 94 15.75 -20.61 -1.78
CA LYS A 94 14.37 -20.14 -1.73
C LYS A 94 14.00 -19.36 -3.00
N ALA A 95 14.84 -18.41 -3.41
CA ALA A 95 14.61 -17.65 -4.63
C ALA A 95 14.56 -18.56 -5.86
N LYS A 96 15.48 -19.53 -5.96
CA LYS A 96 15.50 -20.52 -7.05
C LYS A 96 14.26 -21.41 -7.07
N PHE A 97 13.81 -21.87 -5.91
CA PHE A 97 12.58 -22.65 -5.79
C PHE A 97 11.36 -21.84 -6.21
N GLU A 98 11.24 -20.60 -5.73
CA GLU A 98 10.13 -19.71 -6.06
C GLU A 98 10.07 -19.43 -7.57
N ILE A 99 11.21 -19.12 -8.20
CA ILE A 99 11.30 -18.93 -9.64
C ILE A 99 10.90 -20.20 -10.39
N ARG A 100 11.42 -21.37 -9.99
CA ARG A 100 11.07 -22.65 -10.62
C ARG A 100 9.57 -22.94 -10.51
N ASN A 101 8.98 -22.70 -9.34
CA ASN A 101 7.56 -22.92 -9.13
C ASN A 101 6.72 -21.97 -10.00
N LYS A 102 7.07 -20.68 -10.03
CA LYS A 102 6.45 -19.67 -10.91
C LYS A 102 6.53 -20.06 -12.38
N VAL A 103 7.68 -20.50 -12.86
CA VAL A 103 7.85 -20.95 -14.26
C VAL A 103 6.97 -22.16 -14.53
N SER A 104 6.98 -23.16 -13.64
CA SER A 104 6.18 -24.38 -13.80
C SER A 104 4.69 -24.08 -13.83
N GLN A 105 4.21 -23.22 -12.92
CA GLN A 105 2.83 -22.77 -12.86
C GLN A 105 2.44 -21.98 -14.11
N ASN A 106 3.28 -21.07 -14.58
CA ASN A 106 3.01 -20.30 -15.79
C ASN A 106 2.91 -21.20 -17.03
N VAL A 107 3.78 -22.21 -17.15
CA VAL A 107 3.70 -23.18 -18.26
C VAL A 107 2.41 -23.99 -18.20
N LEU A 108 2.01 -24.44 -16.99
CA LEU A 108 0.77 -25.20 -16.78
C LEU A 108 -0.49 -24.40 -17.11
N ILE A 109 -0.50 -23.08 -16.85
CA ILE A 109 -1.66 -22.22 -17.13
C ILE A 109 -1.68 -21.76 -18.60
N MET A 110 -0.51 -21.47 -19.18
CA MET A 110 -0.41 -20.88 -20.52
C MET A 110 -0.87 -21.84 -21.63
N ASP A 111 -0.57 -23.14 -21.56
CA ASP A 111 -0.98 -24.09 -22.60
C ASP A 111 -2.52 -24.22 -22.73
N PRO A 112 -3.28 -24.41 -21.63
CA PRO A 112 -4.74 -24.35 -21.66
C PRO A 112 -5.30 -23.00 -22.13
N VAL A 113 -4.72 -21.87 -21.72
CA VAL A 113 -5.17 -20.53 -22.14
C VAL A 113 -4.96 -20.31 -23.64
N LEU A 114 -3.79 -20.67 -24.18
CA LEU A 114 -3.52 -20.56 -25.61
C LEU A 114 -4.47 -21.45 -26.44
N LYS A 115 -4.76 -22.66 -25.95
CA LYS A 115 -5.74 -23.56 -26.61
C LYS A 115 -7.17 -23.06 -26.47
N ALA A 116 -7.53 -22.44 -25.36
CA ALA A 116 -8.86 -21.84 -25.17
C ALA A 116 -9.10 -20.69 -26.17
N VAL A 117 -8.10 -19.84 -26.39
CA VAL A 117 -8.20 -18.66 -27.26
C VAL A 117 -7.97 -19.00 -28.74
N HIS A 118 -6.95 -19.81 -29.04
CA HIS A 118 -6.50 -20.08 -30.42
C HIS A 118 -6.78 -21.50 -30.91
N GLY A 119 -7.30 -22.39 -30.05
CA GLY A 119 -7.61 -23.75 -30.44
C GLY A 119 -8.68 -23.81 -31.53
N GLY A 120 -8.48 -24.72 -32.49
CA GLY A 120 -9.49 -25.07 -33.49
C GLY A 120 -10.76 -25.70 -32.87
N GLN A 121 -11.68 -26.22 -33.68
CA GLN A 121 -12.88 -26.90 -33.16
C GLN A 121 -12.58 -28.16 -32.34
N HIS A 122 -11.36 -28.69 -32.40
CA HIS A 122 -10.95 -29.92 -31.70
C HIS A 122 -10.70 -29.75 -30.19
N HIS A 123 -10.56 -28.52 -29.68
CA HIS A 123 -10.28 -28.22 -28.26
C HIS A 123 -11.53 -27.72 -27.54
N THR A 124 -12.56 -28.57 -27.43
CA THR A 124 -13.86 -28.19 -26.86
C THR A 124 -13.83 -28.02 -25.34
N VAL A 125 -12.91 -28.71 -24.64
CA VAL A 125 -12.79 -28.64 -23.18
C VAL A 125 -12.11 -27.35 -22.76
N GLU A 126 -10.98 -27.01 -23.40
CA GLU A 126 -10.24 -25.79 -23.12
C GLU A 126 -11.04 -24.53 -23.52
N LYS A 127 -11.86 -24.61 -24.58
CA LYS A 127 -12.77 -23.53 -24.97
C LYS A 127 -13.82 -23.18 -23.91
N ARG A 128 -14.17 -24.11 -23.01
CA ARG A 128 -15.06 -23.80 -21.89
C ARG A 128 -14.46 -22.76 -20.94
N LEU A 129 -13.13 -22.62 -20.91
CA LEU A 129 -12.42 -21.64 -20.07
C LEU A 129 -12.48 -20.21 -20.61
N LEU A 130 -12.88 -20.02 -21.88
CA LEU A 130 -12.85 -18.70 -22.53
C LEU A 130 -13.61 -17.61 -21.77
N PRO A 131 -14.82 -17.85 -21.22
CA PRO A 131 -15.52 -16.84 -20.42
C PRO A 131 -14.74 -16.45 -19.16
N LEU A 132 -14.14 -17.42 -18.45
CA LEU A 132 -13.32 -17.17 -17.26
C LEU A 132 -12.05 -16.36 -17.60
N ILE A 133 -11.42 -16.65 -18.75
CA ILE A 133 -10.26 -15.90 -19.22
C ILE A 133 -10.67 -14.46 -19.54
N SER A 134 -11.81 -14.25 -20.20
CA SER A 134 -12.30 -12.90 -20.51
C SER A 134 -12.67 -12.08 -19.27
N GLU A 135 -13.26 -12.71 -18.25
CA GLU A 135 -13.51 -12.07 -16.94
C GLU A 135 -12.18 -11.73 -16.25
N ASN A 136 -11.23 -12.66 -16.24
CA ASN A 136 -9.91 -12.42 -15.64
C ASN A 136 -9.16 -11.27 -16.33
N ASP A 137 -9.21 -11.19 -17.66
CA ASP A 137 -8.61 -10.10 -18.43
C ASP A 137 -9.29 -8.76 -18.12
N ALA A 138 -10.62 -8.73 -18.04
CA ALA A 138 -11.37 -7.53 -17.66
C ALA A 138 -11.00 -7.03 -16.25
N VAL A 139 -10.96 -7.94 -15.28
CA VAL A 139 -10.54 -7.63 -13.89
C VAL A 139 -9.08 -7.17 -13.87
N SER A 140 -8.19 -7.82 -14.61
CA SER A 140 -6.77 -7.46 -14.69
C SER A 140 -6.56 -6.07 -15.29
N MET A 141 -7.32 -5.71 -16.33
CA MET A 141 -7.30 -4.37 -16.91
C MET A 141 -7.78 -3.31 -15.91
N VAL A 142 -8.90 -3.54 -15.22
CA VAL A 142 -9.43 -2.62 -14.21
C VAL A 142 -8.46 -2.47 -13.05
N HIS A 143 -7.88 -3.57 -12.57
CA HIS A 143 -6.86 -3.56 -11.53
C HIS A 143 -5.63 -2.75 -11.96
N GLY A 144 -5.15 -2.93 -13.19
CA GLY A 144 -4.04 -2.13 -13.75
C GLY A 144 -4.35 -0.63 -13.81
N LEU A 145 -5.57 -0.27 -14.22
CA LEU A 145 -6.04 1.12 -14.23
C LEU A 145 -6.09 1.71 -12.82
N LEU A 146 -6.67 0.98 -11.86
CA LEU A 146 -6.76 1.41 -10.46
C LEU A 146 -5.39 1.55 -9.81
N THR A 147 -4.48 0.59 -10.06
CA THR A 147 -3.09 0.66 -9.57
C THR A 147 -2.37 1.88 -10.12
N THR A 148 -2.56 2.18 -11.41
CA THR A 148 -1.97 3.36 -12.05
C THR A 148 -2.54 4.65 -11.47
N LYS A 149 -3.87 4.72 -11.28
CA LYS A 149 -4.53 5.85 -10.61
C LYS A 149 -4.00 6.03 -9.19
N LEU A 150 -3.89 4.96 -8.41
CA LEU A 150 -3.34 4.97 -7.05
C LEU A 150 -1.92 5.51 -7.05
N ALA A 151 -1.02 4.93 -7.86
CA ALA A 151 0.35 5.37 -7.96
C ALA A 151 0.47 6.86 -8.37
N ASN A 152 -0.41 7.33 -9.25
CA ASN A 152 -0.46 8.75 -9.63
C ASN A 152 -0.94 9.63 -8.46
N THR A 153 -2.01 9.25 -7.77
CA THR A 153 -2.51 10.00 -6.61
C THR A 153 -1.47 10.05 -5.49
N GLN A 154 -0.74 8.97 -5.25
CA GLN A 154 0.34 8.93 -4.27
C GLN A 154 1.49 9.87 -4.67
N ARG A 155 1.87 9.93 -5.95
CA ARG A 155 2.88 10.89 -6.43
C ARG A 155 2.42 12.33 -6.25
N ILE A 156 1.16 12.64 -6.55
CA ILE A 156 0.59 13.97 -6.37
C ILE A 156 0.57 14.34 -4.88
N LEU A 157 0.14 13.42 -4.01
CA LEU A 157 0.15 13.61 -2.57
C LEU A 157 1.55 13.89 -2.05
N SER A 158 2.54 13.05 -2.39
CA SER A 158 3.93 13.26 -1.96
C SER A 158 4.53 14.56 -2.51
N ALA A 159 4.12 15.02 -3.70
CA ALA A 159 4.54 16.32 -4.22
C ALA A 159 3.90 17.47 -3.44
N ALA A 160 2.62 17.36 -3.10
CA ALA A 160 1.91 18.33 -2.27
C ALA A 160 2.48 18.40 -0.85
N GLU A 161 2.82 17.25 -0.23
CA GLU A 161 3.47 17.17 1.08
C GLU A 161 4.83 17.89 1.06
N ARG A 162 5.68 17.64 0.05
CA ARG A 162 6.95 18.36 -0.11
C ARG A 162 6.74 19.87 -0.27
N GLY A 163 5.76 20.28 -1.05
CA GLY A 163 5.40 21.70 -1.21
C GLY A 163 4.92 22.34 0.09
N ASN A 164 4.14 21.61 0.88
CA ASN A 164 3.65 22.06 2.19
C ASN A 164 4.82 22.22 3.19
N ILE A 165 5.73 21.24 3.27
CA ILE A 165 6.93 21.31 4.11
C ILE A 165 7.79 22.53 3.75
N ALA A 166 8.02 22.76 2.45
CA ALA A 166 8.79 23.92 1.99
C ALA A 166 8.11 25.25 2.36
N THR A 167 6.79 25.35 2.15
CA THR A 167 6.01 26.56 2.49
C THR A 167 5.97 26.78 4.00
N ASN A 168 5.83 25.72 4.80
CA ASN A 168 5.84 25.81 6.25
C ASN A 168 7.20 26.28 6.78
N LYS A 169 8.30 25.79 6.20
CA LYS A 169 9.66 26.27 6.51
C LYS A 169 9.81 27.77 6.21
N GLU A 170 9.30 28.24 5.08
CA GLU A 170 9.34 29.66 4.73
C GLU A 170 8.46 30.50 5.67
N ASN A 171 7.24 30.04 5.97
CA ASN A 171 6.37 30.70 6.95
C ASN A 171 7.02 30.79 8.34
N ARG A 172 7.77 29.76 8.76
CA ARG A 172 8.54 29.78 10.01
C ARG A 172 9.67 30.81 9.98
N ASN A 173 10.40 30.89 8.88
CA ASN A 173 11.45 31.91 8.70
C ASN A 173 10.86 33.33 8.73
N GLN A 174 9.79 33.58 7.98
CA GLN A 174 9.11 34.87 7.96
C GLN A 174 8.57 35.24 9.35
N SER A 175 7.93 34.29 10.03
CA SER A 175 7.45 34.50 11.41
C SER A 175 8.60 34.87 12.37
N ARG A 176 9.77 34.24 12.22
CA ARG A 176 10.97 34.59 12.97
C ARG A 176 11.43 36.02 12.66
N THR A 177 11.52 36.41 11.39
CA THR A 177 11.91 37.78 11.03
C THR A 177 10.93 38.82 11.53
N VAL A 178 9.62 38.54 11.50
CA VAL A 178 8.60 39.44 12.05
C VAL A 178 8.74 39.57 13.56
N LEU A 179 9.06 38.49 14.28
CA LEU A 179 9.32 38.54 15.72
C LEU A 179 10.59 39.36 16.02
N GLU A 180 11.68 39.14 15.29
CA GLU A 180 12.93 39.90 15.44
C GLU A 180 12.70 41.40 15.18
N LEU A 181 11.99 41.75 14.10
CA LEU A 181 11.61 43.14 13.79
C LEU A 181 10.67 43.73 14.84
N ALA A 182 9.73 42.93 15.39
CA ALA A 182 8.85 43.39 16.46
C ALA A 182 9.61 43.62 17.77
N GLU A 183 10.63 42.81 18.08
CA GLU A 183 11.52 42.99 19.23
C GLU A 183 12.43 44.21 19.06
N GLU A 184 13.01 44.41 17.86
CA GLU A 184 13.79 45.60 17.55
C GLU A 184 12.92 46.87 17.60
N ALA A 185 11.71 46.82 17.05
CA ALA A 185 10.75 47.91 17.18
C ALA A 185 10.37 48.14 18.64
N LYS A 186 10.17 47.11 19.46
CA LYS A 186 9.91 47.25 20.91
C LYS A 186 11.08 47.90 21.64
N ALA A 187 12.31 47.50 21.33
CA ALA A 187 13.53 48.10 21.86
C ALA A 187 13.68 49.58 21.45
N GLN A 188 13.13 49.97 20.29
CA GLN A 188 13.10 51.34 19.80
C GLN A 188 11.84 52.15 20.23
N SER A 189 10.78 51.54 20.79
CA SER A 189 9.42 52.14 20.75
C SER A 189 8.74 52.57 22.05
N ILE A 190 9.28 52.32 23.25
CA ILE A 190 8.54 52.65 24.47
C ILE A 190 8.82 54.06 24.99
N GLU A 191 10.03 54.61 24.73
CA GLU A 191 10.43 55.92 25.26
C GLU A 191 10.64 57.00 24.19
N ASP A 192 10.86 56.66 22.91
CA ASP A 192 11.21 57.60 21.83
C ASP A 192 10.09 57.92 20.81
N ILE A 193 8.92 57.25 20.87
CA ILE A 193 7.83 57.51 19.90
C ILE A 193 6.93 58.66 20.34
N GLY A 194 7.14 59.84 19.74
CA GLY A 194 6.26 61.01 19.90
C GLY A 194 4.91 60.95 19.18
N ASN A 195 4.69 59.97 18.29
CA ASN A 195 3.49 59.87 17.44
C ASN A 195 2.44 58.88 17.97
N LEU A 196 1.28 59.39 18.39
CA LEU A 196 0.14 58.63 18.94
C LEU A 196 -0.37 57.49 18.04
N SER A 197 -0.40 57.70 16.72
CA SER A 197 -0.89 56.69 15.76
C SER A 197 0.02 55.46 15.64
N LEU A 198 1.34 55.63 15.82
CA LEU A 198 2.30 54.53 15.77
C LEU A 198 2.20 53.66 17.03
N ARG A 199 1.94 54.28 18.18
CA ARG A 199 1.73 53.59 19.46
C ARG A 199 0.50 52.68 19.44
N GLU A 200 -0.59 53.12 18.80
CA GLU A 200 -1.79 52.29 18.63
C GLU A 200 -1.54 51.09 17.70
N GLN A 201 -0.74 51.26 16.64
CA GLN A 201 -0.39 50.18 15.73
C GLN A 201 0.53 49.14 16.39
N VAL A 202 1.48 49.57 17.21
CA VAL A 202 2.33 48.67 18.01
C VAL A 202 1.49 47.88 19.02
N GLY A 203 0.56 48.54 19.73
CA GLY A 203 -0.33 47.85 20.67
C GLY A 203 -1.24 46.80 19.99
N LYS A 204 -1.72 47.08 18.77
CA LYS A 204 -2.47 46.10 17.97
C LYS A 204 -1.59 44.93 17.53
N ALA A 205 -0.34 45.19 17.14
CA ALA A 205 0.60 44.13 16.78
C ALA A 205 0.93 43.23 17.99
N GLU A 206 1.15 43.79 19.17
CA GLU A 206 1.38 43.01 20.40
C GLU A 206 0.17 42.13 20.77
N ALA A 207 -1.05 42.66 20.63
CA ALA A 207 -2.27 41.89 20.87
C ALA A 207 -2.39 40.70 19.89
N ASN A 208 -2.07 40.91 18.61
CA ASN A 208 -2.09 39.88 17.59
C ASN A 208 -1.02 38.79 17.83
N VAL A 209 0.19 39.18 18.26
CA VAL A 209 1.25 38.21 18.62
C VAL A 209 0.83 37.37 19.81
N LYS A 210 0.21 37.97 20.83
CA LYS A 210 -0.30 37.25 22.00
C LYS A 210 -1.42 36.28 21.63
N GLU A 211 -2.32 36.67 20.72
CA GLU A 211 -3.35 35.77 20.20
C GLU A 211 -2.75 34.62 19.39
N SER A 212 -1.76 34.90 18.54
CA SER A 212 -1.07 33.86 17.76
C SER A 212 -0.37 32.85 18.66
N ARG A 213 0.34 33.30 19.71
CA ARG A 213 0.99 32.39 20.68
C ARG A 213 -0.01 31.46 21.37
N LYS A 214 -1.18 31.99 21.76
CA LYS A 214 -2.26 31.16 22.33
C LYS A 214 -2.76 30.09 21.36
N ARG A 215 -2.93 30.44 20.08
CA ARG A 215 -3.35 29.47 19.05
C ARG A 215 -2.30 28.39 18.85
N THR A 216 -1.02 28.75 18.80
CA THR A 216 0.08 27.78 18.69
C THR A 216 0.12 26.82 19.88
N ALA A 217 -0.06 27.31 21.11
CA ALA A 217 -0.11 26.48 22.31
C ALA A 217 -1.26 25.45 22.25
N ILE A 218 -2.44 25.86 21.79
CA ILE A 218 -3.59 24.94 21.62
C ILE A 218 -3.29 23.86 20.59
N ILE A 219 -2.73 24.24 19.43
CA ILE A 219 -2.39 23.28 18.36
C ILE A 219 -1.30 22.30 18.83
N LYS A 220 -0.27 22.79 19.54
CA LYS A 220 0.78 21.93 20.13
C LYS A 220 0.20 20.92 21.11
N GLY A 221 -0.71 21.35 21.99
CA GLY A 221 -1.40 20.47 22.94
C GLY A 221 -2.23 19.37 22.26
N ILE A 222 -2.96 19.71 21.18
CA ILE A 222 -3.74 18.73 20.41
C ILE A 222 -2.84 17.71 19.71
N LEU A 223 -1.75 18.16 19.08
CA LEU A 223 -0.78 17.28 18.39
C LEU A 223 -0.09 16.33 19.38
N SER A 224 0.37 16.84 20.53
CA SER A 224 0.99 16.01 21.57
C SER A 224 0.01 14.93 22.07
N ALA A 225 -1.25 15.31 22.35
CA ALA A 225 -2.28 14.34 22.75
C ALA A 225 -2.57 13.29 21.67
N MET A 226 -2.55 13.69 20.38
CA MET A 226 -2.75 12.78 19.25
C MET A 226 -1.58 11.79 19.09
N ILE A 227 -0.34 12.27 19.21
CA ILE A 227 0.86 11.44 19.08
C ILE A 227 0.91 10.42 20.22
N VAL A 228 0.70 10.85 21.47
CA VAL A 228 0.66 9.96 22.64
C VAL A 228 -0.51 8.96 22.54
N GLY A 229 -1.68 9.41 22.05
CA GLY A 229 -2.86 8.55 21.87
C GLY A 229 -2.77 7.55 20.71
N SER A 230 -1.86 7.76 19.76
CA SER A 230 -1.70 6.90 18.57
C SER A 230 -0.97 5.59 18.84
N GLY A 231 -0.31 5.45 19.99
CA GLY A 231 0.51 4.27 20.33
C GLY A 231 1.84 4.17 19.58
N ILE A 232 2.24 5.21 18.84
CA ILE A 232 3.56 5.30 18.21
C ILE A 232 4.63 5.44 19.32
N ASN A 233 5.78 4.78 19.16
CA ASN A 233 6.92 4.91 20.08
C ASN A 233 7.65 6.24 19.90
N TRP A 234 6.99 7.33 20.28
CA TRP A 234 7.47 8.71 20.16
C TRP A 234 8.70 9.00 21.04
N ALA A 235 8.97 8.19 22.07
CA ALA A 235 10.11 8.37 22.96
C ALA A 235 11.45 7.95 22.33
N ALA A 236 11.41 7.10 21.31
CA ALA A 236 12.60 6.64 20.58
C ALA A 236 12.99 7.57 19.42
N ASP A 237 12.10 8.46 19.00
CA ASP A 237 12.32 9.41 17.92
C ASP A 237 12.52 10.81 18.52
N GLU A 238 13.68 11.42 18.24
CA GLU A 238 14.07 12.73 18.76
C GLU A 238 13.08 13.83 18.34
N GLU A 239 12.59 13.79 17.10
CA GLU A 239 11.69 14.82 16.57
C GLU A 239 10.30 14.72 17.21
N LEU A 240 9.81 13.50 17.44
CA LEU A 240 8.54 13.28 18.13
C LEU A 240 8.64 13.57 19.62
N ARG A 241 9.80 13.29 20.22
CA ARG A 241 10.09 13.63 21.61
C ARG A 241 10.10 15.14 21.84
N GLU A 242 10.74 15.91 20.96
CA GLU A 242 10.74 17.39 21.03
C GLU A 242 9.32 17.96 20.83
N LEU A 243 8.51 17.34 19.97
CA LEU A 243 7.15 17.79 19.70
C LEU A 243 6.18 17.50 20.86
N VAL A 244 6.40 16.38 21.56
CA VAL A 244 5.58 15.93 22.71
C VAL A 244 6.03 16.56 24.02
N MET A 245 7.33 16.75 24.23
CA MET A 245 7.86 17.39 25.44
C MET A 245 7.79 18.92 25.30
N ASP A 246 7.14 19.57 26.26
CA ASP A 246 7.13 21.01 26.38
C ASP A 246 8.39 21.47 27.13
N ASP A 247 9.43 21.90 26.40
CA ASP A 247 10.56 22.62 27.01
C ASP A 247 10.20 24.09 27.34
N GLU A 248 9.02 24.32 27.91
CA GLU A 248 8.65 25.59 28.54
C GLU A 248 8.37 25.37 30.04
N GLU A 249 9.44 25.12 30.79
CA GLU A 249 9.48 25.40 32.24
C GLU A 249 10.84 26.04 32.60
N ALA A 250 11.09 27.25 32.09
CA ALA A 250 12.07 28.18 32.66
C ALA A 250 11.85 29.60 32.10
N GLY A 251 10.97 30.39 32.75
CA GLY A 251 10.76 31.81 32.48
C GLY A 251 9.45 32.36 33.02
#